data_AF-A0A087TK65-F1
#
_entry.id   AF-A0A087TK65-F1
#
_cell.length_a   1.000
_cell.length_b   1.000
_cell.length_c   1.000
_cell.angle_alpha   90.00
_cell.angle_beta   90.00
_cell.angle_gamma   90.00
#
_symmetry.space_group_name_H-M   'P 1'
#
loop_
_entity.id
_entity.type
_entity.pdbx_description
1 polymer ?
#
loop_
_entity_poly.entity_id
_entity_poly.type
_entity_poly.pdbx_seq_one_letter_code
_entity_poly.pdbx_strand_id
1 'polypeptide(L)'
;MTRERFHMLWKAWHFNNNEDLTDESERLSKVRPLLNCFVSKFINVYKPIQQLSLDEGIIPRRGEVILQSLQCNEDCKIWNSSSYTVPK
;
A
#
# COMPACT_ATOMS: atom_id res chain seq x y z
N MET A 1 -19.97 5.32 -17.63
CA MET A 1 -19.96 6.13 -16.39
C MET A 1 -19.59 7.55 -16.76
N THR A 2 -20.30 8.56 -16.26
CA THR A 2 -19.94 9.97 -16.55
C THR A 2 -18.70 10.38 -15.77
N ARG A 3 -17.94 11.37 -16.27
CA ARG A 3 -16.74 11.91 -15.61
C ARG A 3 -17.02 12.31 -14.16
N GLU A 4 -18.15 12.98 -13.94
CA GLU A 4 -18.58 13.46 -12.62
C GLU A 4 -18.87 12.30 -11.67
N ARG A 5 -19.59 11.28 -12.15
CA ARG A 5 -19.89 10.08 -11.36
C ARG A 5 -18.63 9.31 -11.00
N PHE A 6 -17.65 9.24 -11.90
CA PHE A 6 -16.35 8.64 -11.60
C PHE A 6 -15.61 9.41 -10.50
N HIS A 7 -15.53 10.74 -10.60
CA HIS A 7 -14.87 11.56 -9.58
C HIS A 7 -15.54 11.45 -8.21
N MET A 8 -16.87 11.40 -8.15
CA MET A 8 -17.60 11.21 -6.90
C MET A 8 -17.25 9.85 -6.26
N LEU A 9 -17.30 8.77 -7.04
CA LEU A 9 -16.97 7.44 -6.55
C LEU A 9 -15.50 7.35 -6.10
N TRP A 10 -14.58 7.90 -6.90
CA TRP A 10 -13.15 7.92 -6.59
C TRP A 10 -12.85 8.63 -5.26
N LYS A 11 -13.54 9.74 -4.98
CA LYS A 11 -13.40 10.48 -3.72
C LYS A 11 -14.00 9.76 -2.51
N ALA A 12 -15.03 8.94 -2.72
CA ALA A 12 -15.75 8.23 -1.68
C ALA A 12 -15.22 6.80 -1.42
N TRP A 13 -14.06 6.44 -1.99
CA TRP A 13 -13.48 5.11 -1.77
C TRP A 13 -12.90 4.98 -0.37
N HIS A 14 -13.52 4.10 0.42
CA HIS A 14 -13.11 3.71 1.76
C HIS A 14 -13.04 2.18 1.85
N PHE A 15 -11.93 1.66 2.37
CA PHE A 15 -11.67 0.21 2.45
C PHE A 15 -11.71 -0.36 3.86
N ASN A 16 -11.79 0.51 4.87
CA ASN A 16 -11.96 0.12 6.25
C ASN A 16 -13.09 0.93 6.88
N ASN A 17 -13.77 0.33 7.85
CA ASN A 17 -14.80 1.00 8.63
C ASN A 17 -14.14 1.92 9.67
N ASN A 18 -14.68 3.13 9.83
CA ASN A 18 -14.11 4.12 10.75
C ASN A 18 -14.36 3.76 12.22
N GLU A 19 -15.44 3.01 12.52
CA GLU A 19 -15.77 2.59 13.88
C GLU A 19 -14.76 1.55 14.43
N ASP A 20 -14.11 0.81 13.54
CA ASP A 20 -13.13 -0.23 13.87
C ASP A 20 -11.70 0.33 14.00
N LEU A 21 -11.51 1.65 13.85
CA LEU A 21 -10.23 2.34 14.01
C LEU A 21 -10.01 2.66 15.49
N THR A 22 -9.72 1.65 16.31
CA THR A 22 -9.52 1.84 17.75
C THR A 22 -8.09 2.26 18.11
N ASP A 23 -7.14 2.06 17.21
CA ASP A 23 -5.72 2.26 17.48
C ASP A 23 -5.09 3.21 16.44
N GLU A 24 -4.92 4.47 16.83
CA GLU A 24 -4.25 5.52 16.03
C GLU A 24 -2.78 5.18 15.73
N SER A 25 -2.20 4.18 16.41
CA SER A 25 -0.83 3.73 16.15
C SER A 25 -0.69 2.95 14.83
N GLU A 26 -1.76 2.29 14.36
CA GLU A 26 -1.72 1.52 13.10
C GLU A 26 -1.96 2.40 11.88
N ARG A 27 -0.87 2.99 11.37
CA ARG A 27 -0.89 3.93 10.24
C ARG A 27 -1.37 3.35 8.91
N LEU A 28 -1.45 2.02 8.78
CA LEU A 28 -1.94 1.29 7.60
C LEU A 28 -3.36 0.71 7.78
N SER A 29 -4.03 0.99 8.89
CA SER A 29 -5.36 0.46 9.24
C SER A 29 -6.39 0.67 8.12
N LYS A 30 -6.37 1.83 7.45
CA LYS A 30 -7.30 2.18 6.35
C LYS A 30 -7.25 1.23 5.14
N VAL A 31 -6.12 0.57 4.89
CA VAL A 31 -5.92 -0.34 3.75
C VAL A 31 -5.63 -1.78 4.17
N ARG A 32 -5.53 -2.03 5.48
CA ARG A 32 -5.18 -3.33 6.07
C ARG A 32 -6.07 -4.49 5.58
N PRO A 33 -7.41 -4.35 5.48
CA PRO A 33 -8.26 -5.45 5.01
C PRO A 33 -7.94 -5.88 3.57
N LEU A 34 -7.66 -4.90 2.70
CA LEU A 34 -7.25 -5.17 1.33
C LEU A 34 -5.89 -5.86 1.27
N LEU A 35 -4.90 -5.34 1.98
CA LEU A 35 -3.55 -5.92 2.00
C LEU A 35 -3.59 -7.37 2.46
N ASN A 36 -4.33 -7.68 3.52
CA ASN A 36 -4.48 -9.06 4.02
C ASN A 36 -5.15 -9.97 2.98
N CYS A 37 -6.15 -9.48 2.26
CA CYS A 37 -6.80 -10.22 1.17
C CYS A 37 -5.81 -10.51 0.02
N PHE A 38 -5.00 -9.53 -0.37
CA PHE A 38 -3.99 -9.73 -1.42
C PHE A 38 -2.88 -10.67 -1.00
N VAL A 39 -2.28 -10.45 0.18
CA VAL A 39 -1.20 -11.29 0.72
C VAL A 39 -1.65 -12.74 0.83
N SER A 40 -2.85 -13.01 1.37
CA SER A 40 -3.37 -14.38 1.48
C SER A 40 -3.57 -15.02 0.11
N LYS A 41 -4.06 -14.28 -0.89
CA LYS A 41 -4.19 -14.80 -2.26
C LYS A 41 -2.85 -15.09 -2.91
N PHE A 42 -1.86 -14.20 -2.76
CA PHE A 42 -0.54 -14.41 -3.35
C PHE A 42 0.17 -15.62 -2.76
N ILE A 43 0.11 -15.81 -1.44
CA ILE A 43 0.68 -16.98 -0.76
C ILE A 43 -0.02 -18.28 -1.22
N ASN A 44 -1.34 -18.26 -1.36
CA ASN A 44 -2.10 -19.47 -1.69
C ASN A 44 -1.98 -19.88 -3.16
N VAL A 45 -1.91 -18.91 -4.08
CA VAL A 45 -1.93 -19.18 -5.53
C VAL A 45 -0.53 -19.41 -6.08
N TYR A 46 0.48 -18.71 -5.56
CA TYR A 46 1.83 -18.76 -6.11
C TYR A 46 2.76 -19.62 -5.26
N LYS A 47 3.30 -20.69 -5.84
CA LYS A 47 4.38 -21.50 -5.24
C LYS A 47 5.72 -21.06 -5.80
N PRO A 48 6.59 -20.44 -5.01
CA PRO A 48 7.88 -20.00 -5.51
C PRO A 48 8.81 -21.18 -5.79
N ILE A 49 9.60 -21.07 -6.86
CA ILE A 49 10.68 -22.00 -7.19
C ILE A 49 11.99 -21.42 -6.59
N GLN A 50 12.96 -22.29 -6.33
CA GLN A 50 14.17 -22.19 -5.49
C GLN A 50 14.95 -20.84 -5.40
N GLN A 51 14.76 -19.88 -6.30
CA GLN A 51 15.40 -18.57 -6.25
C GLN A 51 14.36 -17.45 -6.18
N LEU A 52 14.28 -16.82 -5.01
CA LEU A 52 13.48 -15.63 -4.75
C LEU A 52 14.41 -14.41 -4.62
N SER A 53 14.12 -13.37 -5.38
CA SER A 53 14.72 -12.04 -5.19
C SER A 53 13.83 -11.22 -4.27
N LEU A 54 14.41 -10.65 -3.21
CA LEU A 54 13.76 -9.65 -2.37
C LEU A 54 14.26 -8.28 -2.80
N ASP A 55 13.35 -7.41 -3.21
CA ASP A 55 13.65 -6.04 -3.61
C ASP A 55 12.57 -5.09 -3.08
N GLU A 56 12.91 -3.82 -2.92
CA GLU A 56 12.01 -2.78 -2.43
C GLU A 56 11.30 -2.08 -3.59
N GLY A 57 9.98 -2.27 -3.66
CA GLY A 57 9.12 -1.53 -4.58
C GLY A 57 8.74 -0.17 -4.02
N ILE A 58 9.02 0.89 -4.77
CA ILE A 58 8.69 2.26 -4.39
C ILE A 58 7.46 2.75 -5.15
N ILE A 59 6.43 3.15 -4.42
CA ILE A 59 5.24 3.80 -5.00
C ILE A 59 5.35 5.31 -4.78
N PRO A 60 5.58 6.11 -5.84
CA PRO A 60 5.69 7.55 -5.70
C PRO A 60 4.33 8.15 -5.37
N ARG A 61 4.27 9.00 -4.34
CA ARG A 61 3.05 9.73 -3.99
C ARG A 61 3.36 11.18 -3.67
N ARG A 62 2.61 12.07 -4.32
CA ARG A 62 2.66 13.51 -4.04
C ARG A 62 1.57 13.85 -3.00
N GLY A 63 1.98 14.46 -1.89
CA GLY A 63 1.10 14.87 -0.78
C GLY A 63 1.61 14.43 0.59
N GLU A 64 1.03 14.97 1.65
CA GLU A 64 1.36 14.61 3.03
C GLU A 64 0.87 13.19 3.33
N VAL A 65 1.81 12.27 3.47
CA VAL A 65 1.57 10.92 3.97
C VAL A 65 2.57 10.68 5.06
N ILE A 66 2.10 10.21 6.20
CA ILE A 66 2.97 10.05 7.37
C ILE A 66 4.09 9.04 7.03
N LEU A 67 3.78 7.97 6.25
CA LEU A 67 4.69 6.86 5.87
C LEU A 67 5.68 7.21 4.75
N GLN A 68 6.03 8.49 4.61
CA GLN A 68 6.93 8.93 3.57
C GLN A 68 8.39 8.75 4.01
N SER A 69 9.10 7.83 3.36
CA SER A 69 10.56 7.75 3.41
C SER A 69 11.16 8.59 2.29
N LEU A 70 12.21 9.34 2.64
CA LEU A 70 13.06 10.00 1.67
C LEU A 70 14.15 9.00 1.26
N GLN A 71 14.10 8.54 0.02
CA GLN A 71 15.18 7.77 -0.59
C GLN A 71 15.91 8.70 -1.55
N CYS A 72 17.13 9.09 -1.20
CA CYS A 72 18.01 9.80 -2.13
C CYS A 72 18.83 8.77 -2.91
N ASN A 73 18.44 8.48 -4.16
CA ASN A 73 19.36 7.94 -5.15
C ASN A 73 20.01 9.12 -5.91
N GLU A 74 21.21 8.88 -6.45
CA GLU A 74 22.12 9.90 -6.99
C GLU A 74 21.48 10.87 -8.01
N ASP A 75 20.35 10.50 -8.63
CA ASP A 75 19.71 11.31 -9.68
C ASP A 75 18.29 11.85 -9.39
N CYS A 76 17.60 11.49 -8.30
CA CYS A 76 16.22 11.97 -8.11
C CYS A 76 15.77 12.00 -6.64
N LYS A 77 15.40 13.20 -6.15
CA LYS A 77 14.64 13.39 -4.91
C LYS A 77 13.17 12.96 -5.14
N ILE A 78 12.86 11.69 -4.95
CA ILE A 78 11.49 11.16 -5.04
C ILE A 78 10.94 10.93 -3.62
N TRP A 79 9.71 11.37 -3.38
CA TRP A 79 8.99 11.21 -2.11
C TRP A 79 8.16 9.93 -2.11
N ASN A 80 8.41 8.99 -1.19
CA ASN A 80 8.05 7.58 -1.34
C ASN A 80 7.48 6.93 -0.08
N SER A 81 6.71 5.83 -0.20
CA SER A 81 6.39 4.94 0.92
C SER A 81 6.95 3.53 0.67
N SER A 82 7.78 3.00 1.57
CA SER A 82 8.38 1.66 1.45
C SER A 82 7.46 0.56 2.00
N SER A 83 7.46 -0.61 1.37
CA SER A 83 6.71 -1.81 1.79
C SER A 83 7.66 -3.00 1.85
N TYR A 84 7.73 -3.69 2.98
CA TYR A 84 8.57 -4.88 3.18
C TYR A 84 7.74 -6.16 3.10
N THR A 85 8.23 -7.17 2.39
CA THR A 85 7.73 -8.55 2.44
C THR A 85 8.78 -9.45 3.06
N VAL A 86 8.53 -9.95 4.27
CA VAL A 86 9.37 -10.97 4.91
C VAL A 86 8.84 -12.35 4.51
N PRO A 87 9.59 -13.17 3.77
CA PRO A 87 9.21 -14.56 3.56
C PRO A 87 9.32 -15.32 4.90
N LYS A 88 8.26 -16.06 5.25
CA LYS A 88 8.25 -17.00 6.39
C LYS A 88 8.77 -18.37 5.95
#